data_AF-A0A1I3HL87-F1
#
_entry.id   AF-A0A1I3HL87-F1
#
_cell.length_a   1.000
_cell.length_b   1.000
_cell.length_c   1.000
_cell.angle_alpha   90.00
_cell.angle_beta   90.00
_cell.angle_gamma   90.00
#
_symmetry.space_group_name_H-M   'P 1'
#
loop_
_entity.id
_entity.type
_entity.pdbx_description
1 polymer ?
#
loop_
_entity_poly.entity_id
_entity_poly.type
_entity_poly.pdbx_seq_one_letter_code
_entity_poly.pdbx_strand_id
1 'polypeptide(L)' 'MLEDLTVLEGTAFDQDFARKMVLSHEEAVSLFERASGPDGVPDDDLREWAATKLPTLRTHLDDAHELDALINP' A
#
# COMPACT_ATOMS: atom_id res chain seq x y z
N MET A 1 -8.00 0.36 -11.89
CA MET A 1 -7.97 0.82 -10.48
C MET A 1 -7.69 2.33 -10.37
N LEU A 2 -6.79 2.88 -11.19
CA LEU A 2 -6.47 4.32 -11.20
C LEU A 2 -7.16 5.10 -12.33
N GLU A 3 -7.80 4.43 -13.31
CA GLU A 3 -8.42 5.13 -14.45
C GLU A 3 -9.47 6.15 -14.01
N ASP A 4 -10.25 5.81 -12.97
CA ASP A 4 -11.31 6.68 -12.44
C ASP A 4 -10.78 8.00 -11.87
N LEU A 5 -9.51 8.05 -11.44
CA LEU A 5 -8.90 9.28 -10.92
C LEU A 5 -8.69 10.33 -12.01
N THR A 6 -8.57 9.91 -13.29
CA THR A 6 -8.22 10.81 -14.39
C THR A 6 -9.31 11.83 -14.74
N VAL A 7 -10.54 11.59 -14.28
CA VAL A 7 -11.69 12.47 -14.49
C VAL A 7 -12.09 13.25 -13.24
N LEU A 8 -11.42 13.01 -12.11
CA LEU A 8 -11.68 13.69 -10.84
C LEU A 8 -10.73 14.89 -10.68
N GLU A 9 -11.21 15.92 -9.99
CA GLU A 9 -10.44 17.13 -9.71
C GLU A 9 -10.65 17.60 -8.27
N GLY A 10 -9.67 18.32 -7.74
CA GLY A 10 -9.71 18.92 -6.40
C GLY A 10 -10.06 17.92 -5.31
N THR A 11 -10.98 18.30 -4.41
CA THR A 11 -11.39 17.47 -3.28
C THR A 11 -11.88 16.08 -3.68
N ALA A 12 -12.60 15.95 -4.82
CA ALA A 12 -13.08 14.64 -5.25
C ALA A 12 -11.92 13.70 -5.63
N PHE A 13 -10.86 14.25 -6.25
CA PHE A 13 -9.63 13.50 -6.52
C PHE A 13 -8.93 13.13 -5.21
N ASP A 14 -8.72 14.09 -4.30
CA ASP A 14 -7.99 13.85 -3.05
C ASP A 14 -8.62 12.73 -2.21
N GLN A 15 -9.96 12.77 -2.10
CA GLN A 15 -10.73 11.77 -1.37
C GLN A 15 -10.61 10.37 -1.97
N ASP A 16 -10.72 10.25 -3.30
CA ASP A 16 -10.67 8.96 -3.99
C ASP A 16 -9.24 8.40 -4.07
N PHE A 17 -8.26 9.28 -4.23
CA PHE A 17 -6.85 8.93 -4.18
C PHE A 17 -6.46 8.37 -2.81
N ALA A 18 -6.82 9.03 -1.72
CA ALA A 18 -6.48 8.58 -0.36
C ALA A 18 -7.01 7.16 -0.07
N ARG A 19 -8.29 6.90 -0.38
CA ARG A 19 -8.89 5.55 -0.25
C ARG A 19 -8.16 4.49 -1.07
N LYS A 20 -7.79 4.81 -2.32
CA LYS A 20 -7.05 3.87 -3.20
C LYS A 20 -5.62 3.65 -2.70
N MET A 21 -4.99 4.66 -2.11
CA MET A 21 -3.67 4.51 -1.52
C MET A 21 -3.71 3.53 -0.35
N VAL A 22 -4.67 3.63 0.57
CA VAL A 22 -4.85 2.64 1.65
C VAL A 22 -4.93 1.22 1.07
N LEU A 23 -5.89 0.98 0.15
CA LEU A 23 -6.08 -0.34 -0.46
C LEU A 23 -4.80 -0.88 -1.13
N SER A 24 -4.12 -0.06 -1.93
CA SER A 24 -2.91 -0.48 -2.63
C SER A 24 -1.73 -0.78 -1.69
N HIS A 25 -1.61 -0.04 -0.58
CA HIS A 25 -0.55 -0.27 0.41
C HIS A 25 -0.85 -1.49 1.27
N GLU A 26 -2.11 -1.76 1.63
CA GLU A 26 -2.52 -3.01 2.28
C GLU A 26 -2.20 -4.22 1.40
N GLU A 27 -2.53 -4.16 0.11
CA GLU A 27 -2.21 -5.22 -0.85
C GLU A 27 -0.70 -5.44 -0.97
N ALA A 28 0.09 -4.36 -1.02
CA ALA A 28 1.55 -4.43 -1.07
C ALA A 28 2.15 -5.04 0.20
N VAL A 29 1.73 -4.59 1.38
CA VAL A 29 2.18 -5.18 2.66
C VAL A 29 1.84 -6.66 2.69
N SER A 30 0.60 -7.03 2.37
CA SER A 30 0.16 -8.43 2.36
C SER A 30 0.95 -9.29 1.37
N LEU A 31 1.27 -8.76 0.18
CA LEU A 31 2.11 -9.44 -0.80
C LEU A 31 3.52 -9.70 -0.27
N PHE A 32 4.15 -8.69 0.32
CA PHE A 32 5.52 -8.80 0.83
C PHE A 32 5.60 -9.69 2.08
N GLU A 33 4.59 -9.66 2.96
CA GLU A 33 4.51 -10.56 4.11
C GLU A 33 4.45 -12.01 3.65
N ARG A 34 3.55 -12.34 2.71
CA ARG A 34 3.48 -13.68 2.11
C ARG A 34 4.80 -14.07 1.45
N ALA A 35 5.39 -13.18 0.65
CA ALA A 35 6.65 -13.46 -0.04
C ALA A 35 7.81 -13.74 0.94
N SER A 36 7.86 -13.03 2.06
CA SER A 36 8.87 -13.19 3.12
C SER A 36 8.63 -14.38 4.07
N GLY A 37 7.44 -14.97 4.04
CA GLY A 37 7.01 -16.00 4.98
C GLY A 37 7.70 -17.37 4.78
N PRO A 38 7.47 -18.32 5.71
CA PRO A 38 8.07 -19.67 5.63
C PRO A 38 7.67 -20.44 4.38
N ASP A 39 6.46 -20.21 3.86
CA ASP A 39 5.94 -20.78 2.60
C ASP A 39 5.96 -19.74 1.45
N GLY A 40 6.86 -18.75 1.55
CA GLY A 40 6.99 -17.63 0.63
C GLY A 40 7.70 -17.98 -0.67
N VAL A 41 8.42 -17.02 -1.24
CA VAL A 41 9.16 -17.27 -2.49
C VAL A 41 10.30 -18.27 -2.28
N PRO A 42 10.59 -19.15 -3.25
CA PRO A 42 11.59 -20.20 -3.11
C PRO A 42 13.03 -19.68 -3.17
N ASP A 43 13.25 -18.49 -3.73
CA ASP A 43 14.55 -17.84 -3.79
C ASP A 43 14.83 -17.14 -2.45
N ASP A 44 15.90 -17.56 -1.77
CA ASP A 44 16.25 -17.10 -0.43
C ASP A 44 16.61 -15.61 -0.39
N ASP A 45 17.39 -15.14 -1.37
CA ASP A 45 17.80 -13.74 -1.46
C ASP A 45 16.58 -12.85 -1.70
N LEU A 46 15.65 -13.29 -2.55
CA LEU A 46 14.41 -12.56 -2.81
C LEU A 46 13.48 -12.57 -1.58
N ARG A 47 13.42 -13.67 -0.83
CA ARG A 47 12.63 -13.79 0.41
C ARG A 47 13.15 -12.83 1.49
N GLU A 48 14.47 -12.78 1.67
CA GLU A 48 15.12 -11.82 2.57
C GLU A 48 14.92 -10.38 2.11
N TRP A 49 15.10 -10.10 0.82
CA TRP A 49 14.85 -8.77 0.26
C TRP A 49 13.42 -8.31 0.53
N ALA A 50 12.42 -9.18 0.34
CA ALA A 50 11.02 -8.86 0.64
C ALA A 50 10.84 -8.50 2.13
N ALA A 51 11.44 -9.27 3.04
CA ALA A 51 11.41 -8.98 4.47
C ALA A 51 12.00 -7.59 4.80
N THR A 52 13.09 -7.19 4.14
CA THR A 52 13.72 -5.87 4.38
C THR A 52 12.88 -4.68 3.94
N LYS A 53 11.87 -4.87 3.07
CA LYS A 53 10.99 -3.78 2.61
C LYS A 53 9.79 -3.56 3.53
N LEU A 54 9.39 -4.58 4.29
CA LEU A 54 8.22 -4.54 5.15
C LEU A 54 8.19 -3.34 6.11
N PRO A 55 9.29 -2.91 6.77
CA PRO A 55 9.25 -1.75 7.65
C PRO A 55 8.78 -0.49 6.92
N THR A 56 9.35 -0.19 5.74
CA THR A 56 8.96 1.00 4.96
C THR A 56 7.56 0.87 4.38
N LEU A 57 7.17 -0.31 3.90
CA LEU A 57 5.82 -0.52 3.38
C LEU A 57 4.74 -0.33 4.45
N ARG A 58 5.01 -0.77 5.69
CA ARG A 58 4.11 -0.54 6.84
C ARG A 58 4.04 0.94 7.21
N THR A 59 5.17 1.65 7.23
CA THR A 59 5.16 3.11 7.43
C THR A 59 4.33 3.83 6.38
N HIS A 60 4.46 3.49 5.10
CA HIS A 60 3.63 4.10 4.05
C HIS A 60 2.14 3.76 4.20
N LEU A 61 1.80 2.56 4.69
CA LEU A 61 0.41 2.20 4.98
C LEU A 61 -0.15 3.04 6.14
N ASP A 62 0.63 3.24 7.20
CA ASP A 62 0.25 4.11 8.30
C ASP A 62 0.02 5.56 7.81
N ASP A 63 0.95 6.09 7.00
CA ASP A 63 0.83 7.43 6.39
C ASP A 63 -0.44 7.52 5.50
N ALA A 64 -0.76 6.46 4.75
CA ALA A 64 -1.96 6.41 3.91
C ALA A 64 -3.25 6.42 4.73
N HIS A 65 -3.29 5.70 5.86
CA HIS A 65 -4.41 5.75 6.79
C HIS A 65 -4.57 7.14 7.44
N GLU A 66 -3.48 7.78 7.83
CA GLU A 66 -3.51 9.14 8.39
C GLU A 66 -4.03 10.16 7.37
N LEU A 67 -3.57 10.06 6.11
CA LEU A 67 -4.04 10.91 5.03
C LEU A 67 -5.54 10.70 4.75
N ASP A 68 -5.98 9.44 4.68
CA ASP A 68 -7.39 9.10 4.47
C ASP A 68 -8.26 9.65 5.59
N ALA A 69 -7.87 9.47 6.86
CA ALA A 69 -8.61 10.01 8.00
C ALA A 69 -8.69 11.55 8.00
N LEU A 70 -7.65 12.24 7.51
CA LEU A 70 -7.64 13.70 7.40
C LEU A 70 -8.57 14.22 6.28
N ILE A 71 -8.62 13.52 5.15
CA ILE A 71 -9.31 13.96 3.93
C ILE A 71 -10.74 13.41 3.81
N ASN A 72 -11.01 12.27 4.46
CA ASN A 72 -12.30 11.57 4.48
C ASN A 72 -12.80 11.40 5.95
N PRO A 73 -13.20 12.50 6.63
CA PRO A 73 -13.68 12.47 8.02
C PRO A 73 -15.08 11.85 8.20
#